data_AF-A0A496WT26-F1
#
_entry.id   AF-A0A496WT26-F1
#
_cell.length_a   1.000
_cell.length_b   1.000
_cell.length_c   1.000
_cell.angle_alpha   90.00
_cell.angle_beta   90.00
_cell.angle_gamma   90.00
#
_symmetry.space_group_name_H-M   'P 1'
#
loop_
_entity.id
_entity.type
_entity.pdbx_description
1 polymer ?
#
loop_
_entity_poly.entity_id
_entity_poly.type
_entity_poly.pdbx_seq_one_letter_code
_entity_poly.pdbx_strand_id
1 'polypeptide(L)' 'SRAGKWSYVFFIDFAGHQTDSNVAATLEDVRNRVAELRLLGSYPSAVI' A
#
# COMPACT_ATOMS: atom_id res chain seq x y z
N SER A 1 -23.93 1.28 -5.56
CA SER A 1 -22.77 0.45 -5.19
C SER A 1 -21.51 1.23 -5.55
N ARG A 2 -20.59 1.49 -4.60
CA ARG A 2 -19.33 2.21 -4.89
C ARG A 2 -18.29 1.33 -5.61
N ALA A 3 -18.57 0.04 -5.78
CA ALA A 3 -17.86 -0.81 -6.73
C ALA A 3 -18.53 -0.69 -8.10
N GLY A 4 -18.06 0.25 -8.91
CA GLY A 4 -18.36 0.28 -10.34
C GLY A 4 -17.80 -0.98 -11.01
N LYS A 5 -18.45 -1.44 -12.09
CA LYS A 5 -18.24 -2.74 -12.76
C LYS A 5 -16.81 -3.06 -13.24
N TRP A 6 -15.81 -2.21 -12.97
CA TRP A 6 -14.42 -2.38 -13.36
C TRP A 6 -13.52 -1.82 -12.26
N SER A 7 -13.00 -2.68 -11.38
CA SER A 7 -12.02 -2.32 -10.36
C SER A 7 -10.72 -3.08 -10.64
N TYR A 8 -9.60 -2.41 -10.45
CA TYR A 8 -8.27 -3.01 -10.57
C TYR A 8 -7.68 -3.21 -9.18
N VAL A 9 -7.04 -4.36 -8.99
CA VAL A 9 -6.30 -4.68 -7.77
C VAL A 9 -4.83 -4.72 -8.13
N PHE A 10 -4.02 -3.98 -7.38
CA PHE A 10 -2.57 -3.94 -7.55
C PHE A 10 -1.90 -4.52 -6.32
N PHE A 11 -0.89 -5.35 -6.55
CA PHE A 11 0.08 -5.75 -5.52
C PHE A 11 1.36 -4.98 -5.76
N ILE A 12 1.83 -4.27 -4.73
CA ILE A 12 2.97 -3.36 -4.85
C ILE A 12 3.88 -3.62 -3.66
N ASP A 13 5.13 -3.95 -3.96
CA ASP A 13 6.23 -3.95 -2.99
C ASP A 13 7.09 -2.72 -3.24
N PHE A 14 7.56 -2.10 -2.16
CA PHE A 14 8.47 -0.95 -2.23
C PHE A 14 9.42 -0.95 -1.04
N ALA A 15 10.56 -0.27 -1.19
CA ALA A 15 11.56 -0.18 -0.13
C ALA A 15 11.13 0.79 0.99
N GLY A 16 11.32 0.35 2.23
CA GLY A 16 10.98 1.10 3.44
C GLY A 16 10.18 0.24 4.42
N HIS A 17 9.98 0.76 5.63
CA HIS A 17 9.18 0.13 6.65
C HIS A 17 7.92 0.96 6.93
N GLN A 18 6.79 0.32 7.23
CA GLN A 18 5.53 1.02 7.52
C GLN A 18 5.60 2.01 8.71
N THR A 19 6.61 1.87 9.56
CA THR A 19 6.86 2.79 10.69
C THR A 19 7.73 3.98 10.31
N ASP A 20 8.32 3.98 9.12
CA ASP A 20 9.11 5.11 8.64
C ASP A 20 8.16 6.27 8.33
N SER A 21 8.51 7.47 8.81
CA SER A 21 7.61 8.64 8.73
C SER A 21 7.18 9.00 7.31
N ASN A 22 8.09 8.89 6.32
CA ASN A 22 7.82 9.12 4.91
C ASN A 22 6.90 8.04 4.30
N VAL A 23 7.06 6.78 4.72
CA VAL A 23 6.23 5.66 4.25
C VAL A 23 4.84 5.78 4.83
N ALA A 24 4.72 6.05 6.13
CA ALA A 24 3.44 6.25 6.81
C ALA A 24 2.63 7.39 6.18
N ALA A 25 3.28 8.53 5.89
CA ALA A 25 2.64 9.64 5.19
C ALA A 25 2.15 9.25 3.79
N THR A 26 2.98 8.52 3.04
CA THR A 26 2.62 8.03 1.69
C THR A 26 1.43 7.06 1.73
N LEU A 27 1.41 6.13 2.69
CA LEU A 27 0.31 5.18 2.86
C LEU A 27 -1.01 5.88 3.19
N GLU A 28 -0.96 6.94 3.99
CA GLU A 28 -2.14 7.76 4.31
C GLU A 28 -2.64 8.54 3.09
N ASP A 29 -1.73 9.11 2.30
CA ASP A 29 -2.08 9.75 1.03
C ASP A 29 -2.73 8.78 0.04
N VAL A 30 -2.22 7.55 -0.05
CA VAL A 30 -2.78 6.49 -0.92
C VAL A 30 -4.15 6.05 -0.42
N ARG A 31 -4.34 5.88 0.89
CA ARG A 31 -5.62 5.49 1.51
C ARG A 31 -6.77 6.39 1.07
N ASN A 32 -6.48 7.69 0.91
CA ASN A 32 -7.48 8.69 0.48
C ASN A 32 -7.78 8.67 -1.03
N ARG A 33 -7.00 7.93 -1.84
CA ARG A 33 -7.10 7.90 -3.31
C ARG A 33 -7.60 6.58 -3.87
N VAL A 34 -7.66 5.52 -3.06
CA VAL A 34 -8.08 4.17 -3.49
C VAL A 34 -9.37 3.74 -2.82
N ALA A 35 -10.09 2.81 -3.43
CA ALA A 35 -11.31 2.25 -2.84
C ALA A 35 -11.02 1.37 -1.61
N GLU A 36 -9.89 0.65 -1.64
CA GLU A 36 -9.43 -0.21 -0.56
C GLU A 36 -7.90 -0.22 -0.54
N LEU A 37 -7.32 -0.14 0.66
CA LEU A 37 -5.88 -0.30 0.89
C LEU A 37 -5.68 -1.36 1.98
N ARG A 38 -4.98 -2.44 1.65
CA ARG A 38 -4.62 -3.50 2.58
C ARG A 38 -3.10 -3.61 2.70
N LEU A 39 -2.57 -3.39 3.91
CA LEU A 39 -1.18 -3.66 4.22
C LEU A 39 -0.98 -5.15 4.49
N LEU A 40 -0.02 -5.76 3.80
CA LEU A 40 0.37 -7.16 4.02
C LEU A 40 1.54 -7.30 5.00
N GLY A 41 2.16 -6.18 5.38
CA GLY A 41 3.26 -6.10 6.33
C GLY A 41 4.56 -5.63 5.68
N SER A 42 5.52 -5.23 6.52
CA SER A 42 6.90 -4.97 6.13
C SER A 42 7.76 -6.18 6.49
N TYR A 43 8.69 -6.56 5.62
CA TYR A 43 9.56 -7.72 5.82
C TYR A 43 11.01 -7.38 5.43
N PRO A 44 12.01 -8.05 6.02
CA PRO A 44 13.40 -7.85 5.63
C PRO A 44 13.62 -8.18 4.16
N SER A 45 14.38 -7.35 3.45
CA SER A 45 14.81 -7.69 2.09
C SER A 45 15.68 -8.93 2.14
N ALA A 46 15.42 -9.89 1.25
CA ALA A 46 16.34 -11.00 1.05
C ALA A 46 17.68 -10.45 0.55
N VAL A 47 18.77 -10.88 1.20
CA VAL A 47 20.14 -10.66 0.73
C VAL A 47 20.59 -12.00 0.16
N ILE A 48 20.83 -12.06 -1.14
CA ILE A 48 21.42 -13.22 -1.84
C ILE A 48 22.86 -12.87 -2.17
#